data_AF-A0A2L0AZX1-F1
#
_entry.id   AF-A0A2L0AZX1-F1
#
_cell.length_a   1.000
_cell.length_b   1.000
_cell.length_c   1.000
_cell.angle_alpha   90.00
_cell.angle_beta   90.00
_cell.angle_gamma   90.00
#
_symmetry.space_group_name_H-M   'P 1'
#
loop_
_entity.id
_entity.type
_entity.pdbx_description
1 polymer ?
#
loop_
_entity_poly.entity_id
_entity_poly.type
_entity_poly.pdbx_seq_one_letter_code
_entity_poly.pdbx_strand_id
1 'polypeptide(L)'
;ISHYYLVVVPEDKQQTNKNPDQFLTVNLIANKDKVLENSNLPYIAAKFPQRNIPYTFHLGTGEDNDGFTNYKLERGRRYRIFVRAVVDTPQKHLYTSSPFSEYLSLDMREVPPGDPPLRPNPNVPTDNDVKVSSQHKEAGVIWIIGPIIAALLLSLIFVALFIMKKRRQPCKTPDQSAVTRPLIPADLNSSVAPSDPVEMRRLNHQTPGMMSHPPISISELSNHIERLKANDNAKFSQEYESIEPGQQFTWDHSNMDINKSKNRYANVIAYDHSRVILPIEDGILGSDYINANY
;
A
#
# COMPACT_ATOMS: atom_id res chain seq x y z
N ILE A 1 -3.40 -18.65 1.99
CA ILE A 1 -2.08 -19.27 2.21
C ILE A 1 -2.18 -20.67 1.65
N SER A 2 -1.29 -21.07 0.75
CA SER A 2 -1.25 -22.43 0.19
C SER A 2 -0.39 -23.36 1.04
N HIS A 3 0.81 -22.91 1.39
CA HIS A 3 1.76 -23.67 2.19
C HIS A 3 2.67 -22.75 3.01
N TYR A 4 3.38 -23.35 3.96
CA TYR A 4 4.40 -22.72 4.77
C TYR A 4 5.77 -23.34 4.47
N TYR A 5 6.80 -22.50 4.47
CA TYR A 5 8.19 -22.93 4.47
C TYR A 5 8.82 -22.68 5.84
N LEU A 6 9.52 -23.68 6.36
CA LEU A 6 10.45 -23.49 7.47
C LEU A 6 11.84 -23.24 6.89
N VAL A 7 12.36 -22.03 7.10
CA VAL A 7 13.65 -21.61 6.56
C VAL A 7 14.68 -21.56 7.68
N VAL A 8 15.86 -22.13 7.42
CA VAL A 8 17.02 -22.13 8.31
C VAL A 8 18.09 -21.23 7.73
N VAL A 9 18.59 -20.32 8.55
CA VAL A 9 19.63 -19.35 8.20
C VAL A 9 20.82 -19.57 9.13
N PRO A 10 21.92 -20.14 8.64
CA PRO A 10 23.18 -20.22 9.39
C PRO A 10 23.69 -18.82 9.76
N GLU A 11 24.35 -18.70 10.90
CA GLU A 11 25.00 -17.46 11.30
C GLU A 11 26.20 -17.16 10.38
N ASP A 12 26.11 -16.06 9.64
CA ASP A 12 27.15 -15.57 8.76
C ASP A 12 27.19 -14.03 8.81
N LYS A 13 28.40 -13.46 8.83
CA LYS A 13 28.64 -12.01 8.92
C LYS A 13 27.98 -11.23 7.80
N GLN A 14 27.80 -11.84 6.63
CA GLN A 14 27.13 -11.21 5.49
C GLN A 14 25.60 -11.23 5.59
N GLN A 15 25.04 -12.09 6.46
CA GLN A 15 23.61 -12.34 6.59
C GLN A 15 23.03 -11.77 7.90
N THR A 16 23.88 -11.35 8.85
CA THR A 16 23.48 -10.87 10.18
C THR A 16 22.42 -9.77 10.14
N ASN A 17 22.55 -8.82 9.21
CA ASN A 17 21.69 -7.63 9.10
C ASN A 17 20.50 -7.80 8.15
N LYS A 18 20.30 -9.00 7.58
CA LYS A 18 19.19 -9.23 6.65
C LYS A 18 17.91 -9.57 7.40
N ASN A 19 16.79 -9.04 6.93
CA ASN A 19 15.46 -9.40 7.43
C ASN A 19 14.92 -10.66 6.73
N PRO A 20 13.98 -11.41 7.33
CA PRO A 20 13.41 -12.63 6.74
C PRO A 20 12.89 -12.46 5.31
N ASP A 21 12.24 -11.33 5.01
CA ASP A 21 11.67 -11.05 3.68
C ASP A 21 12.72 -10.77 2.59
N GLN A 22 13.98 -10.48 2.97
CA GLN A 22 15.06 -10.28 2.00
C GLN A 22 15.60 -11.60 1.42
N PHE A 23 15.26 -12.75 2.03
CA PHE A 23 15.63 -14.06 1.53
C PHE A 23 14.62 -14.49 0.47
N LEU A 24 14.91 -14.26 -0.82
CA LEU A 24 13.98 -14.58 -1.90
C LEU A 24 13.69 -16.09 -1.99
N THR A 25 12.42 -16.47 -2.15
CA THR A 25 11.99 -17.88 -2.24
C THR A 25 12.70 -18.62 -3.39
N VAL A 26 12.92 -17.96 -4.53
CA VAL A 26 13.63 -18.54 -5.68
C VAL A 26 15.07 -18.94 -5.30
N ASN A 27 15.76 -18.11 -4.52
CA ASN A 27 17.13 -18.40 -4.07
C ASN A 27 17.12 -19.55 -3.06
N LEU A 28 16.16 -19.56 -2.14
CA LEU A 28 16.02 -20.62 -1.13
C LEU A 28 15.73 -21.99 -1.77
N ILE A 29 14.89 -22.03 -2.81
CA ILE A 29 14.63 -23.24 -3.60
C ILE A 29 15.89 -23.67 -4.37
N ALA A 30 16.59 -22.72 -5.01
CA ALA A 30 17.82 -23.01 -5.74
C ALA A 30 18.99 -23.47 -4.83
N ASN A 31 18.94 -23.13 -3.55
CA ASN A 31 19.93 -23.57 -2.56
C ASN A 31 19.74 -25.03 -2.14
N LYS A 32 18.60 -25.66 -2.45
CA LYS A 32 18.30 -27.05 -2.08
C LYS A 32 19.48 -27.99 -2.34
N ASP A 33 20.06 -27.96 -3.54
CA ASP A 33 21.14 -28.89 -3.89
C ASP A 33 22.54 -28.35 -3.50
N LYS A 34 22.65 -27.03 -3.25
CA LYS A 34 23.93 -26.35 -3.00
C LYS A 34 24.36 -26.35 -1.54
N VAL A 35 23.44 -26.65 -0.61
CA VAL A 35 23.73 -26.63 0.83
C VAL A 35 24.72 -27.73 1.22
N LEU A 36 24.74 -28.86 0.50
CA LEU A 36 25.76 -29.89 0.71
C LEU A 36 27.17 -29.40 0.40
N GLU A 37 27.31 -28.51 -0.59
CA GLU A 37 28.60 -27.94 -0.99
C GLU A 37 28.98 -26.73 -0.11
N ASN A 38 27.98 -25.96 0.34
CA ASN A 38 28.17 -24.78 1.16
C ASN A 38 27.13 -24.70 2.30
N SER A 39 27.53 -25.13 3.49
CA SER A 39 26.68 -25.15 4.68
C SER A 39 26.37 -23.77 5.27
N ASN A 40 26.90 -22.68 4.69
CA ASN A 40 26.55 -21.30 5.08
C ASN A 40 25.32 -20.76 4.34
N LEU A 41 24.79 -21.50 3.37
CA LEU A 41 23.65 -21.04 2.59
C LEU A 41 22.34 -21.20 3.39
N PRO A 42 21.45 -20.19 3.35
CA PRO A 42 20.12 -20.32 3.91
C PRO A 42 19.28 -21.29 3.05
N TYR A 43 18.49 -22.13 3.69
CA TYR A 43 17.77 -23.21 3.01
C TYR A 43 16.40 -23.49 3.63
N ILE A 44 15.55 -24.17 2.87
CA ILE A 44 14.23 -24.62 3.33
C ILE A 44 14.43 -26.01 3.94
N ALA A 45 14.12 -26.15 5.23
CA ALA A 45 14.22 -27.43 5.94
C ALA A 45 12.97 -28.30 5.78
N ALA A 46 11.80 -27.67 5.60
CA ALA A 46 10.54 -28.37 5.40
C ALA A 46 9.50 -27.46 4.72
N LYS A 47 8.56 -28.10 4.02
CA LYS A 47 7.34 -27.48 3.48
C LYS A 47 6.12 -28.11 4.13
N PHE A 48 5.21 -27.28 4.64
CA PHE A 48 3.99 -27.72 5.32
C PHE A 48 2.74 -27.22 4.59
N PRO A 49 1.72 -28.07 4.34
CA PRO A 49 0.42 -27.62 3.89
C PRO A 49 -0.25 -26.68 4.91
N GLN A 50 -1.10 -25.76 4.45
CA GLN A 50 -1.76 -24.75 5.30
C GLN A 50 -2.40 -25.34 6.58
N ARG A 51 -3.03 -26.51 6.47
CA ARG A 51 -3.78 -27.14 7.58
C ARG A 51 -2.94 -28.10 8.44
N ASN A 52 -1.72 -28.42 8.01
CA ASN A 52 -0.93 -29.54 8.56
C ASN A 52 0.46 -29.07 9.05
N ILE A 53 0.57 -27.84 9.58
CA ILE A 53 1.81 -27.41 10.26
C ILE A 53 1.88 -28.09 11.65
N PRO A 54 2.95 -28.85 11.95
CA PRO A 54 3.06 -29.56 13.22
C PRO A 54 3.28 -28.58 14.39
N TYR A 55 2.92 -29.02 15.59
CA TYR A 55 3.14 -28.24 16.81
C TYR A 55 4.63 -28.16 17.18
N THR A 56 5.33 -29.27 17.00
CA THR A 56 6.77 -29.40 17.21
C THR A 56 7.42 -29.91 15.94
N PHE A 57 8.55 -29.32 15.58
CA PHE A 57 9.38 -29.79 14.47
C PHE A 57 10.81 -29.93 14.95
N HIS A 58 11.39 -31.12 14.76
CA HIS A 58 12.78 -31.38 15.13
C HIS A 58 13.69 -30.91 14.01
N LEU A 59 14.50 -29.88 14.28
CA LEU A 59 15.45 -29.35 13.31
C LEU A 59 16.73 -30.20 13.27
N GLY A 60 17.30 -30.42 12.08
CA GLY A 60 18.56 -31.13 11.91
C GLY A 60 18.48 -32.66 11.87
N THR A 61 17.33 -33.25 11.53
CA THR A 61 17.16 -34.72 11.50
C THR A 61 17.90 -35.39 10.33
N GLY A 62 18.14 -34.67 9.24
CA GLY A 62 18.69 -35.20 7.99
C GLY A 62 17.64 -35.82 7.06
N GLU A 63 16.36 -35.72 7.39
CA GLU A 63 15.26 -36.32 6.63
C GLU A 63 14.67 -35.35 5.59
N ASP A 64 14.09 -35.89 4.51
CA ASP A 64 13.40 -35.12 3.49
C ASP A 64 11.91 -34.91 3.83
N ASN A 65 11.43 -33.68 3.67
CA ASN A 65 10.08 -33.23 4.01
C ASN A 65 9.47 -32.47 2.83
N ASP A 66 8.58 -33.14 2.08
CA ASP A 66 7.88 -32.58 0.91
C ASP A 66 8.85 -31.97 -0.12
N GLY A 67 9.96 -32.66 -0.38
CA GLY A 67 10.98 -32.27 -1.36
C GLY A 67 12.03 -31.29 -0.82
N PHE A 68 12.14 -31.11 0.50
CA PHE A 68 13.17 -30.29 1.14
C PHE A 68 13.86 -31.07 2.27
N THR A 69 15.19 -31.02 2.31
CA THR A 69 15.98 -31.79 3.27
C THR A 69 16.28 -30.97 4.53
N ASN A 70 15.98 -31.53 5.69
CA ASN A 70 16.28 -30.96 6.99
C ASN A 70 17.74 -31.24 7.39
N TYR A 71 18.70 -30.54 6.78
CA TYR A 71 20.13 -30.80 6.95
C TYR A 71 20.58 -30.80 8.42
N LYS A 72 21.46 -31.75 8.76
CA LYS A 72 22.03 -31.87 10.10
C LYS A 72 22.74 -30.57 10.51
N LEU A 73 22.48 -30.12 11.72
CA LEU A 73 23.13 -28.94 12.29
C LEU A 73 24.58 -29.25 12.67
N GLU A 74 25.46 -28.26 12.54
CA GLU A 74 26.87 -28.39 12.91
C GLU A 74 27.12 -27.96 14.36
N ARG A 75 28.04 -28.64 15.05
CA ARG A 75 28.46 -28.26 16.42
C ARG A 75 29.25 -26.95 16.38
N GLY A 76 28.99 -26.06 17.33
CA GLY A 76 29.66 -24.75 17.42
C GLY A 76 29.16 -23.71 16.42
N ARG A 77 28.11 -24.03 15.65
CA ARG A 77 27.41 -23.06 14.79
C ARG A 77 26.05 -22.69 15.36
N ARG A 78 25.67 -21.45 15.12
CA ARG A 78 24.35 -20.92 15.44
C ARG A 78 23.54 -20.72 14.17
N TYR A 79 22.23 -20.86 14.31
CA TYR A 79 21.24 -20.78 13.25
C TYR A 79 20.08 -19.92 13.74
N ARG A 80 19.39 -19.26 12.82
CA ARG A 80 18.08 -18.64 13.09
C ARG A 80 17.07 -19.25 12.15
N ILE A 81 15.83 -19.36 12.59
CA ILE A 81 14.75 -19.86 11.76
C ILE A 81 13.66 -18.81 11.59
N PHE A 82 12.93 -18.90 10.49
CA PHE A 82 11.67 -18.19 10.32
C PHE A 82 10.71 -19.06 9.50
N VAL A 83 9.41 -18.79 9.67
CA VAL A 83 8.35 -19.45 8.92
C VAL A 83 7.83 -18.48 7.88
N ARG A 84 7.74 -18.91 6.62
CA ARG A 84 7.17 -18.12 5.53
C ARG A 84 5.86 -18.70 5.06
N ALA A 85 4.80 -17.89 5.05
CA ALA A 85 3.53 -18.22 4.46
C ALA A 85 3.50 -17.78 2.99
N VAL A 86 3.19 -18.71 2.08
CA VAL A 86 3.09 -18.43 0.65
C VAL A 86 1.61 -18.48 0.23
N VAL A 87 1.22 -17.60 -0.69
CA VAL A 87 -0.15 -17.56 -1.24
C VAL A 87 -0.11 -17.94 -2.72
N ASP A 88 -0.96 -18.88 -3.12
CA ASP A 88 -1.16 -19.22 -4.53
C ASP A 88 -2.10 -18.19 -5.16
N THR A 89 -1.55 -17.08 -5.64
CA THR A 89 -2.27 -16.15 -6.51
C THR A 89 -1.77 -16.28 -7.94
N PRO A 90 -2.66 -16.45 -8.94
CA PRO A 90 -2.24 -16.46 -10.34
C PRO A 90 -1.54 -15.13 -10.63
N GLN A 91 -0.29 -15.19 -11.09
CA GLN A 91 0.58 -14.07 -11.48
C GLN A 91 1.34 -13.30 -10.37
N LYS A 92 1.17 -13.59 -9.07
CA LYS A 92 1.97 -12.96 -8.01
C LYS A 92 2.47 -13.99 -6.98
N HIS A 93 3.78 -14.07 -6.79
CA HIS A 93 4.40 -14.85 -5.70
C HIS A 93 4.35 -14.06 -4.39
N LEU A 94 3.15 -13.93 -3.81
CA LEU A 94 2.97 -13.23 -2.54
C LEU A 94 3.37 -14.13 -1.38
N TYR A 95 4.16 -13.58 -0.46
CA TYR A 95 4.55 -14.24 0.77
C TYR A 95 4.66 -13.25 1.91
N THR A 96 4.53 -13.75 3.13
CA THR A 96 4.86 -13.02 4.36
C THR A 96 5.67 -13.95 5.26
N SER A 97 6.67 -13.39 5.95
CA SER A 97 7.57 -14.16 6.81
C SER A 97 7.39 -13.75 8.27
N SER A 98 7.50 -14.73 9.17
CA SER A 98 7.62 -14.44 10.60
C SER A 98 8.94 -13.73 10.90
N PRO A 99 9.05 -13.05 12.06
CA PRO A 99 10.34 -12.65 12.61
C PRO A 99 11.28 -13.86 12.74
N PHE A 100 12.58 -13.58 12.86
CA PHE A 100 13.56 -14.59 13.22
C PHE A 100 13.31 -15.11 14.64
N SER A 101 13.56 -16.40 14.84
CA SER A 101 13.75 -16.97 16.17
C SER A 101 14.97 -16.37 16.86
N GLU A 102 15.08 -16.61 18.16
CA GLU A 102 16.36 -16.55 18.85
C GLU A 102 17.38 -17.50 18.18
N TYR A 103 18.66 -17.24 18.42
CA TYR A 103 19.71 -18.08 17.88
C TYR A 103 19.63 -19.48 18.47
N LEU A 104 19.66 -20.46 17.58
CA LEU A 104 19.62 -21.88 17.87
C LEU A 104 20.99 -22.50 17.62
N SER A 105 21.51 -23.30 18.55
CA SER A 105 22.71 -24.11 18.35
C SER A 105 22.67 -25.41 19.14
N LEU A 106 23.50 -26.38 18.74
CA LEU A 106 23.56 -27.69 19.40
C LEU A 106 24.15 -27.64 20.81
N ASP A 107 24.81 -26.55 21.18
CA ASP A 107 25.38 -26.28 22.50
C ASP A 107 24.43 -25.49 23.43
N MET A 108 23.20 -25.21 23.00
CA MET A 108 22.21 -24.58 23.87
C MET A 108 21.80 -25.49 25.01
N ARG A 109 21.45 -24.87 26.14
CA ARG A 109 20.89 -25.57 27.29
C ARG A 109 19.60 -26.28 26.88
N GLU A 110 19.43 -27.52 27.32
CA GLU A 110 18.16 -28.22 27.14
C GLU A 110 17.01 -27.40 27.72
N VAL A 111 15.86 -27.47 27.07
CA VAL A 111 14.64 -26.80 27.52
C VAL A 111 14.37 -27.26 28.96
N PRO A 112 14.13 -26.35 29.92
CA PRO A 112 13.78 -26.72 31.27
C PRO A 112 12.61 -27.72 31.26
N PRO A 113 12.62 -28.75 32.14
CA PRO A 113 11.51 -29.68 32.22
C PRO A 113 10.20 -28.92 32.53
N GLY A 114 9.22 -29.06 31.65
CA GLY A 114 7.94 -28.35 31.69
C GLY A 114 7.07 -28.69 30.50
N ASP A 115 5.83 -28.23 30.52
CA ASP A 115 4.89 -28.44 29.42
C ASP A 115 5.36 -27.68 28.17
N PRO A 116 5.23 -28.28 26.97
CA PRO A 116 5.63 -27.62 25.74
C PRO A 116 4.74 -26.40 25.47
N PRO A 117 5.29 -25.34 24.83
CA PRO A 117 4.63 -24.03 24.73
C PRO A 117 3.33 -24.08 23.93
N LEU A 118 2.20 -23.80 24.59
CA LEU A 118 0.86 -23.81 23.99
C LEU A 118 0.76 -22.87 22.78
N ARG A 119 0.00 -23.30 21.75
CA ARG A 119 -0.29 -22.43 20.60
C ARG A 119 -0.98 -21.16 21.12
N PRO A 120 -0.50 -19.96 20.75
CA PRO A 120 -1.20 -18.73 21.07
C PRO A 120 -2.65 -18.81 20.60
N ASN A 121 -3.59 -18.48 21.48
CA ASN A 121 -5.01 -18.47 21.11
C ASN A 121 -5.22 -17.35 20.08
N PRO A 122 -5.63 -17.66 18.83
CA PRO A 122 -5.79 -16.65 17.79
C PRO A 122 -6.89 -15.61 18.12
N ASN A 123 -7.75 -15.89 19.10
CA ASN A 123 -8.81 -14.98 19.55
C ASN A 123 -8.37 -14.03 20.68
N VAL A 124 -7.14 -14.15 21.17
CA VAL A 124 -6.59 -13.27 22.21
C VAL A 124 -5.57 -12.35 21.55
N PRO A 125 -5.76 -11.02 21.57
CA PRO A 125 -4.76 -10.08 21.09
C PRO A 125 -3.48 -10.29 21.90
N THR A 126 -2.37 -10.58 21.24
CA THR A 126 -1.05 -10.58 21.87
C THR A 126 -0.33 -9.32 21.40
N ASP A 127 0.31 -8.59 22.32
CA ASP A 127 1.04 -7.33 22.08
C ASP A 127 2.25 -7.45 21.13
N ASN A 128 2.39 -8.58 20.42
CA ASN A 128 3.43 -8.81 19.43
C ASN A 128 3.02 -8.21 18.07
N ASP A 129 2.75 -6.91 18.05
CA ASP A 129 2.55 -6.16 16.81
C ASP A 129 3.86 -6.20 16.00
N VAL A 130 3.87 -7.03 14.96
CA VAL A 130 4.93 -7.05 13.95
C VAL A 130 4.85 -5.73 13.17
N LYS A 131 5.62 -4.73 13.62
CA LYS A 131 5.88 -3.52 12.82
C LYS A 131 6.64 -3.97 11.58
N VAL A 132 5.91 -4.11 10.47
CA VAL A 132 6.50 -4.20 9.13
C VAL A 132 7.24 -2.89 8.90
N SER A 133 8.54 -2.88 9.22
CA SER A 133 9.40 -1.75 8.88
C SER A 133 9.51 -1.74 7.36
N SER A 134 8.68 -0.92 6.72
CA SER A 134 8.87 -0.49 5.35
C SER A 134 10.12 0.38 5.29
N GLN A 135 11.30 -0.24 5.42
CA GLN A 135 12.58 0.42 5.32
C GLN A 135 12.87 0.68 3.84
N HIS A 136 12.04 1.53 3.22
CA HIS A 136 12.21 1.97 1.86
C HIS A 136 13.21 3.13 1.85
N LYS A 137 14.50 2.78 1.76
CA LYS A 137 15.60 3.56 1.17
C LYS A 137 15.53 5.09 1.36
N GLU A 138 16.10 5.58 2.46
CA GLU A 138 16.51 6.99 2.58
C GLU A 138 17.64 7.38 1.58
N ALA A 139 18.28 6.41 0.92
CA ALA A 139 19.30 6.68 -0.11
C ALA A 139 18.73 7.02 -1.50
N GLY A 140 17.45 6.76 -1.77
CA GLY A 140 16.82 7.03 -3.09
C GLY A 140 16.23 8.43 -3.22
N VAL A 141 15.84 9.04 -2.10
CA VAL A 141 15.11 10.30 -2.07
C VAL A 141 16.01 11.48 -2.47
N ILE A 142 17.28 11.48 -2.09
CA ILE A 142 18.24 12.57 -2.41
C ILE A 142 18.50 12.68 -3.93
N TRP A 143 18.63 11.55 -4.62
CA TRP A 143 18.85 11.53 -6.08
C TRP A 143 17.61 11.92 -6.89
N ILE A 144 16.42 11.81 -6.31
CA ILE A 144 15.15 12.20 -6.95
C ILE A 144 14.84 13.67 -6.66
N ILE A 145 15.09 14.14 -5.44
CA ILE A 145 14.81 15.52 -5.01
C ILE A 145 15.78 16.52 -5.64
N GLY A 146 17.06 16.18 -5.80
CA GLY A 146 18.07 17.07 -6.40
C GLY A 146 17.69 17.60 -7.80
N PRO A 147 17.30 16.72 -8.75
CA PRO A 147 16.82 17.12 -10.06
C PRO A 147 15.55 17.99 -10.02
N ILE A 148 14.62 17.70 -9.09
CA ILE A 148 13.38 18.46 -8.96
C ILE A 148 13.66 19.90 -8.48
N ILE A 149 14.54 20.04 -7.49
CA ILE A 149 14.96 21.36 -7.00
C ILE A 149 15.70 22.14 -8.10
N ALA A 150 16.59 21.47 -8.85
CA ALA A 150 17.30 22.08 -9.96
C ALA A 150 16.34 22.55 -11.07
N ALA A 151 15.33 21.75 -11.41
CA ALA A 151 14.31 22.11 -12.39
C ALA A 151 13.44 23.30 -11.94
N LEU A 152 13.07 23.35 -10.65
CA LEU A 152 12.34 24.49 -10.08
C LEU A 152 13.15 25.79 -10.11
N LEU A 153 14.44 25.72 -9.74
CA LEU A 153 15.34 26.88 -9.83
C LEU A 153 15.53 27.35 -11.27
N LEU A 154 15.70 26.42 -12.22
CA LEU A 154 15.82 26.75 -13.64
C LEU A 154 14.54 27.41 -14.18
N SER A 155 13.36 26.90 -13.78
CA SER A 155 12.06 27.47 -14.12
C SER A 155 11.93 28.91 -13.61
N LEU A 156 12.30 29.18 -12.36
CA LEU A 156 12.30 30.52 -11.78
C LEU A 156 13.24 31.48 -12.54
N ILE A 157 14.42 31.01 -12.95
CA ILE A 157 15.36 31.78 -13.78
C ILE A 157 14.74 32.11 -15.15
N PHE A 158 14.08 31.14 -15.81
CA PHE A 158 13.39 31.40 -17.08
C PHE A 158 12.24 32.39 -16.95
N VAL A 159 11.46 32.32 -15.87
CA VAL A 159 10.38 33.28 -15.58
C VAL A 159 10.96 34.67 -15.33
N ALA A 160 12.05 34.78 -14.56
CA ALA A 160 12.73 36.05 -14.33
C ALA A 160 13.28 36.65 -15.64
N LEU A 161 13.93 35.84 -16.48
CA LEU A 161 14.42 36.26 -17.80
C LEU A 161 13.26 36.66 -18.73
N PHE A 162 12.14 35.95 -18.70
CA PHE A 162 10.94 36.29 -19.45
C PHE A 162 10.35 37.63 -18.99
N ILE A 163 10.26 37.88 -17.68
CA ILE A 163 9.80 39.16 -17.12
C ILE A 163 10.77 40.28 -17.50
N MET A 164 12.10 40.05 -17.42
CA MET A 164 13.10 41.03 -17.84
C MET A 164 13.01 41.33 -19.34
N LYS A 165 12.78 40.32 -20.18
CA LYS A 165 12.58 40.47 -21.63
C LYS A 165 11.27 41.20 -21.94
N LYS A 166 10.20 40.91 -21.20
CA LYS A 166 8.89 41.59 -21.32
C LYS A 166 8.95 43.04 -20.86
N ARG A 167 9.73 43.35 -19.80
CA ARG A 167 9.95 44.73 -19.32
C ARG A 167 10.85 45.56 -20.24
N ARG A 168 11.62 44.93 -21.13
CA ARG A 168 12.49 45.60 -22.13
C ARG A 168 11.81 45.85 -23.48
N GLN A 169 10.54 45.49 -23.67
CA GLN A 169 9.77 45.88 -24.85
C GLN A 169 8.95 47.15 -24.54
N PRO A 170 9.26 48.30 -25.17
CA PRO A 170 8.43 49.49 -25.05
C PRO A 170 7.10 49.31 -25.80
N CYS A 171 6.05 49.77 -25.14
CA CYS A 171 4.64 49.88 -25.53
C CYS A 171 4.36 49.83 -27.04
N LYS A 172 3.48 48.90 -27.45
CA LYS A 172 2.57 49.13 -28.56
C LYS A 172 1.13 49.18 -28.04
N THR A 173 0.43 50.15 -28.59
CA THR A 173 -0.88 50.75 -28.32
C THR A 173 -2.04 49.79 -28.06
N PRO A 174 -3.10 50.23 -27.34
CA PRO A 174 -4.24 49.40 -27.00
C PRO A 174 -5.20 49.32 -28.20
N ASP A 175 -5.34 48.14 -28.78
CA ASP A 175 -6.35 47.90 -29.81
C ASP A 175 -7.67 47.50 -29.14
N GLN A 176 -8.69 48.29 -29.42
CA GLN A 176 -10.07 48.15 -28.96
C GLN A 176 -10.69 46.89 -29.60
N SER A 177 -10.80 45.78 -28.87
CA SER A 177 -11.60 44.63 -29.34
C SER A 177 -12.10 43.67 -28.25
N ALA A 178 -12.04 44.05 -26.98
CA ALA A 178 -12.58 43.24 -25.88
C ALA A 178 -14.04 43.63 -25.54
N VAL A 179 -14.91 43.72 -26.55
CA VAL A 179 -16.38 43.71 -26.35
C VAL A 179 -16.96 42.77 -27.39
N THR A 180 -16.97 41.48 -27.07
CA THR A 180 -17.98 40.46 -27.40
C THR A 180 -17.33 39.08 -27.31
N ARG A 181 -17.46 38.41 -26.16
CA ARG A 181 -17.57 36.95 -26.14
C ARG A 181 -18.90 36.61 -25.47
N PRO A 182 -19.84 35.97 -26.19
CA PRO A 182 -21.17 35.69 -25.68
C PRO A 182 -21.12 34.60 -24.61
N LEU A 183 -21.75 34.88 -23.47
CA LEU A 183 -21.95 33.98 -22.33
C LEU A 183 -23.17 33.07 -22.54
N ILE A 184 -23.26 32.29 -23.62
CA ILE A 184 -24.32 31.28 -23.79
C ILE A 184 -23.83 30.14 -24.71
N PRO A 185 -23.76 28.88 -24.27
CA PRO A 185 -24.11 27.75 -25.11
C PRO A 185 -25.63 27.60 -25.06
N ALA A 186 -26.26 27.82 -26.21
CA ALA A 186 -27.67 27.59 -26.39
C ALA A 186 -27.87 26.08 -26.52
N ASP A 187 -28.56 25.48 -25.54
CA ASP A 187 -29.43 24.34 -25.79
C ASP A 187 -30.74 24.59 -25.04
N LEU A 188 -31.59 25.33 -25.74
CA LEU A 188 -32.96 25.65 -25.39
C LEU A 188 -33.81 24.40 -25.65
N ASN A 189 -33.88 23.45 -24.70
CA ASN A 189 -34.97 22.44 -24.64
C ASN A 189 -35.10 21.60 -23.34
N SER A 190 -34.67 22.08 -22.17
CA SER A 190 -35.23 21.54 -20.91
C SER A 190 -35.50 22.66 -19.90
N SER A 191 -36.78 23.00 -19.75
CA SER A 191 -37.26 23.99 -18.79
C SER A 191 -37.42 23.35 -17.41
N VAL A 192 -36.34 22.90 -16.81
CA VAL A 192 -36.27 22.59 -15.38
C VAL A 192 -34.96 23.19 -14.87
N ALA A 193 -35.07 24.34 -14.19
CA ALA A 193 -33.92 24.87 -13.46
C ALA A 193 -33.44 23.79 -12.48
N PRO A 194 -32.15 23.40 -12.46
CA PRO A 194 -31.67 22.37 -11.55
C PRO A 194 -31.83 22.90 -10.12
N SER A 195 -32.78 22.34 -9.39
CA SER A 195 -33.06 22.70 -7.99
C SER A 195 -32.16 21.94 -7.03
N ASP A 196 -31.43 20.93 -7.53
CA ASP A 196 -30.47 20.14 -6.79
C ASP A 196 -29.08 20.83 -6.80
N PRO A 197 -28.53 21.19 -5.63
CA PRO A 197 -27.16 21.70 -5.50
C PRO A 197 -26.10 20.80 -6.16
N VAL A 198 -26.35 19.48 -6.23
CA VAL A 198 -25.46 18.49 -6.86
C VAL A 198 -25.46 18.64 -8.38
N GLU A 199 -26.62 18.82 -9.01
CA GLU A 199 -26.72 19.07 -10.46
C GLU A 199 -26.13 20.43 -10.83
N MET A 200 -26.38 21.47 -10.03
CA MET A 200 -25.79 22.80 -10.18
C MET A 200 -24.25 22.74 -10.10
N ARG A 201 -23.70 21.95 -9.17
CA ARG A 201 -22.25 21.73 -9.08
C ARG A 201 -21.71 20.98 -10.30
N ARG A 202 -22.39 19.94 -10.78
CA ARG A 202 -22.00 19.19 -12.00
C ARG A 202 -21.94 20.07 -13.25
N LEU A 203 -22.85 21.04 -13.39
CA LEU A 203 -22.85 21.97 -14.52
C LEU A 203 -21.67 22.95 -14.47
N ASN A 204 -21.34 23.46 -13.28
CA ASN A 204 -20.28 24.45 -13.09
C ASN A 204 -18.88 23.83 -12.98
N HIS A 205 -18.78 22.56 -12.59
CA HIS A 205 -17.52 21.86 -12.33
C HIS A 205 -17.48 20.53 -13.10
N GLN A 206 -17.33 20.61 -14.42
CA GLN A 206 -17.06 19.44 -15.24
C GLN A 206 -15.64 18.91 -14.97
N THR A 207 -15.54 17.66 -14.52
CA THR A 207 -14.25 16.97 -14.44
C THR A 207 -13.89 16.38 -15.80
N PRO A 208 -12.59 16.17 -16.11
CA PRO A 208 -12.18 15.49 -17.34
C PRO A 208 -12.86 14.12 -17.55
N GLY A 209 -13.16 13.39 -16.47
CA GLY A 209 -13.92 12.13 -16.52
C GLY A 209 -15.37 12.31 -16.97
N MET A 210 -16.02 13.45 -16.67
CA MET A 210 -17.39 13.72 -17.15
C MET A 210 -17.45 13.97 -18.66
N MET A 211 -16.33 14.31 -19.31
CA MET A 211 -16.27 14.45 -20.78
C MET A 211 -16.21 13.09 -21.49
N SER A 212 -15.62 12.07 -20.86
CA SER A 212 -15.53 10.71 -21.41
C SER A 212 -16.68 9.79 -21.00
N HIS A 213 -17.44 10.15 -19.96
CA HIS A 213 -18.60 9.40 -19.45
C HIS A 213 -19.86 10.28 -19.45
N PRO A 214 -20.59 10.40 -20.59
CA PRO A 214 -21.78 11.23 -20.68
C PRO A 214 -22.95 10.65 -19.87
N PRO A 215 -23.96 11.47 -19.50
CA PRO A 215 -25.19 10.99 -18.90
C PRO A 215 -25.87 9.91 -19.76
N ILE A 216 -26.41 8.88 -19.11
CA ILE A 216 -27.05 7.74 -19.79
C ILE A 216 -28.56 7.93 -19.74
N SER A 217 -29.22 7.85 -20.91
CA SER A 217 -30.69 7.91 -20.96
C SER A 217 -31.30 6.67 -20.29
N ILE A 218 -32.44 6.82 -19.61
CA ILE A 218 -33.10 5.70 -18.90
C ILE A 218 -33.44 4.56 -19.88
N SER A 219 -33.85 4.90 -21.11
CA SER A 219 -34.14 3.93 -22.17
C SER A 219 -32.93 3.08 -22.57
N GLU A 220 -31.72 3.62 -22.44
CA GLU A 220 -30.48 2.93 -22.85
C GLU A 220 -29.74 2.28 -21.67
N LEU A 221 -30.19 2.51 -20.43
CA LEU A 221 -29.51 2.05 -19.21
C LEU A 221 -29.26 0.54 -19.23
N SER A 222 -30.25 -0.27 -19.64
CA SER A 222 -30.10 -1.73 -19.72
C SER A 222 -29.00 -2.12 -20.70
N ASN A 223 -29.04 -1.59 -21.93
CA ASN A 223 -28.05 -1.86 -22.96
C ASN A 223 -26.64 -1.35 -22.57
N HIS A 224 -26.58 -0.28 -21.80
CA HIS A 224 -25.32 0.25 -21.27
C HIS A 224 -24.73 -0.70 -20.21
N ILE A 225 -25.53 -1.17 -19.24
CA ILE A 225 -25.09 -2.13 -18.22
C ILE A 225 -24.62 -3.44 -18.86
N GLU A 226 -25.33 -3.97 -19.87
CA GLU A 226 -24.88 -5.18 -20.58
C GLU A 226 -23.52 -5.00 -21.25
N ARG A 227 -23.29 -3.84 -21.88
CA ARG A 227 -21.99 -3.49 -22.45
C ARG A 227 -20.89 -3.39 -21.39
N LEU A 228 -21.20 -2.90 -20.19
CA LEU A 228 -20.24 -2.81 -19.08
C LEU A 228 -19.90 -4.18 -18.47
N LYS A 229 -20.88 -5.08 -18.37
CA LYS A 229 -20.72 -6.45 -17.84
C LYS A 229 -19.97 -7.40 -18.80
N ALA A 230 -20.02 -7.12 -20.09
CA ALA A 230 -19.34 -7.94 -21.10
C ALA A 230 -17.85 -8.12 -20.77
N ASN A 231 -17.29 -9.27 -21.15
CA ASN A 231 -15.90 -9.65 -20.88
C ASN A 231 -15.54 -9.57 -19.39
N ASP A 232 -16.35 -10.22 -18.55
CA ASP A 232 -16.13 -10.31 -17.09
C ASP A 232 -15.99 -8.93 -16.41
N ASN A 233 -16.95 -8.04 -16.69
CA ASN A 233 -17.00 -6.69 -16.14
C ASN A 233 -15.76 -5.82 -16.49
N ALA A 234 -15.02 -6.13 -17.55
CA ALA A 234 -13.80 -5.40 -17.91
C ALA A 234 -14.02 -3.89 -18.06
N LYS A 235 -15.13 -3.49 -18.69
CA LYS A 235 -15.47 -2.06 -18.85
C LYS A 235 -15.98 -1.43 -17.56
N PHE A 236 -16.68 -2.20 -16.73
CA PHE A 236 -17.03 -1.77 -15.37
C PHE A 236 -15.79 -1.43 -14.55
N SER A 237 -14.79 -2.32 -14.55
CA SER A 237 -13.52 -2.09 -13.86
C SER A 237 -12.78 -0.89 -14.43
N GLN A 238 -12.69 -0.77 -15.75
CA GLN A 238 -12.01 0.35 -16.40
C GLN A 238 -12.67 1.71 -16.06
N GLU A 239 -14.01 1.77 -16.07
CA GLU A 239 -14.75 2.99 -15.74
C GLU A 239 -14.72 3.31 -14.25
N TYR A 240 -14.72 2.30 -13.37
CA TYR A 240 -14.58 2.51 -11.93
C TYR A 240 -13.20 3.07 -11.56
N GLU A 241 -12.13 2.50 -12.12
CA GLU A 241 -10.75 2.94 -11.85
C GLU A 241 -10.43 4.30 -12.47
N SER A 242 -11.24 4.80 -13.43
CA SER A 242 -11.08 6.15 -13.99
C SER A 242 -11.75 7.26 -13.16
N ILE A 243 -12.45 6.92 -12.07
CA ILE A 243 -13.10 7.89 -11.20
C ILE A 243 -12.02 8.65 -10.41
N GLU A 244 -11.71 9.86 -10.89
CA GLU A 244 -10.79 10.78 -10.21
C GLU A 244 -11.48 12.13 -9.93
N PRO A 245 -11.51 12.61 -8.67
CA PRO A 245 -12.09 13.91 -8.34
C PRO A 245 -11.25 15.09 -8.84
N GLY A 246 -9.98 14.86 -9.20
CA GLY A 246 -9.07 15.90 -9.73
C GLY A 246 -8.72 17.02 -8.75
N GLN A 247 -9.09 16.88 -7.48
CA GLN A 247 -8.86 17.84 -6.40
C GLN A 247 -8.02 17.20 -5.30
N GLN A 248 -7.22 18.01 -4.61
CA GLN A 248 -6.50 17.60 -3.41
C GLN A 248 -7.35 17.90 -2.17
N PHE A 249 -7.31 16.99 -1.20
CA PHE A 249 -8.06 17.11 0.04
C PHE A 249 -7.13 17.04 1.25
N THR A 250 -7.54 17.64 2.35
CA THR A 250 -6.90 17.52 3.67
C THR A 250 -7.83 16.75 4.62
N TRP A 251 -7.25 16.14 5.65
CA TRP A 251 -7.96 15.35 6.66
C TRP A 251 -7.29 15.48 8.04
N ASP A 252 -6.83 16.69 8.35
CA ASP A 252 -6.00 16.97 9.52
C ASP A 252 -6.75 16.66 10.82
N HIS A 253 -8.05 16.97 10.89
CA HIS A 253 -8.86 16.69 12.07
C HIS A 253 -9.04 15.19 12.32
N SER A 254 -9.15 14.41 11.25
CA SER A 254 -9.23 12.95 11.32
C SER A 254 -7.93 12.32 11.81
N ASN A 255 -6.79 13.00 11.58
CA ASN A 255 -5.45 12.55 11.94
C ASN A 255 -4.93 13.07 13.29
N MET A 256 -5.66 13.97 13.97
CA MET A 256 -5.31 14.39 15.33
C MET A 256 -5.25 13.17 16.26
N ASP A 257 -4.24 13.10 17.13
CA ASP A 257 -4.04 11.92 17.99
C ASP A 257 -5.26 11.61 18.87
N ILE A 258 -5.98 12.64 19.32
CA ILE A 258 -7.21 12.51 20.12
C ILE A 258 -8.42 12.00 19.32
N ASN A 259 -8.38 12.09 17.99
CA ASN A 259 -9.48 11.72 17.10
C ASN A 259 -9.26 10.36 16.40
N LYS A 260 -8.04 9.84 16.38
CA LYS A 260 -7.73 8.55 15.73
C LYS A 260 -8.59 7.39 16.26
N SER A 261 -8.84 7.34 17.57
CA SER A 261 -9.70 6.31 18.20
C SER A 261 -11.19 6.47 17.87
N LYS A 262 -11.61 7.63 17.36
CA LYS A 262 -12.99 7.91 16.91
C LYS A 262 -13.24 7.42 15.48
N ASN A 263 -12.19 6.95 14.79
CA ASN A 263 -12.30 6.33 13.47
C ASN A 263 -12.39 4.81 13.60
N ARG A 264 -13.45 4.21 13.06
CA ARG A 264 -13.59 2.74 13.04
C ARG A 264 -12.46 2.08 12.24
N TYR A 265 -12.04 2.70 11.15
CA TYR A 265 -10.94 2.26 10.31
C TYR A 265 -9.99 3.44 10.07
N ALA A 266 -8.69 3.24 10.25
CA ALA A 266 -7.71 4.32 10.12
C ALA A 266 -7.57 4.87 8.68
N ASN A 267 -7.94 4.06 7.68
CA ASN A 267 -7.93 4.41 6.25
C ASN A 267 -9.28 4.94 5.74
N VAL A 268 -10.30 5.05 6.60
CA VAL A 268 -11.60 5.65 6.27
C VAL A 268 -11.75 6.88 7.15
N ILE A 269 -11.51 8.06 6.56
CA ILE A 269 -11.42 9.34 7.28
C ILE A 269 -12.36 10.38 6.66
N ALA A 270 -12.63 11.45 7.41
CA ALA A 270 -13.40 12.57 6.92
C ALA A 270 -12.50 13.68 6.37
N TYR A 271 -12.82 14.20 5.17
CA TYR A 271 -12.13 15.36 4.60
C TYR A 271 -12.54 16.66 5.31
N ASP A 272 -11.58 17.55 5.58
CA ASP A 272 -11.80 18.74 6.42
C ASP A 272 -12.83 19.70 5.82
N HIS A 273 -12.84 19.87 4.50
CA HIS A 273 -13.70 20.82 3.80
C HIS A 273 -15.19 20.42 3.79
N SER A 274 -15.50 19.16 4.06
CA SER A 274 -16.87 18.62 4.02
C SER A 274 -17.26 17.85 5.27
N ARG A 275 -16.41 17.85 6.31
CA ARG A 275 -16.72 17.13 7.56
C ARG A 275 -17.89 17.77 8.30
N VAL A 276 -18.64 16.95 9.02
CA VAL A 276 -19.61 17.45 10.00
C VAL A 276 -18.85 17.97 11.23
N ILE A 277 -19.21 19.16 11.70
CA ILE A 277 -18.59 19.82 12.86
C ILE A 277 -19.61 19.79 14.00
N LEU A 278 -19.27 19.09 15.08
CA LEU A 278 -20.10 19.06 16.28
C LEU A 278 -19.90 20.33 17.12
N PRO A 279 -20.89 20.71 17.96
CA PRO A 279 -20.69 21.74 18.97
C PRO A 279 -19.47 21.44 19.85
N ILE A 280 -18.67 22.46 20.16
CA ILE A 280 -17.47 22.32 21.00
C ILE A 280 -17.90 22.20 22.47
N GLU A 281 -17.30 21.26 23.20
CA GLU A 281 -17.45 21.12 24.65
C GLU A 281 -16.25 21.77 25.34
N ASP A 282 -16.52 22.62 26.33
CA ASP A 282 -15.50 23.41 27.02
C ASP A 282 -14.44 22.50 27.67
N GLY A 283 -13.17 22.75 27.33
CA GLY A 283 -12.03 22.03 27.88
C GLY A 283 -11.77 20.65 27.26
N ILE A 284 -12.55 20.19 26.28
CA ILE A 284 -12.39 18.89 25.64
C ILE A 284 -11.88 19.08 24.20
N LEU A 285 -10.58 18.88 24.00
CA LEU A 285 -9.97 18.97 22.67
C LEU A 285 -10.53 17.86 21.75
N GLY A 286 -10.91 18.25 20.53
CA GLY A 286 -11.46 17.33 19.53
C GLY A 286 -12.91 16.90 19.77
N SER A 287 -13.64 17.54 20.69
CA SER A 287 -15.08 17.29 20.87
C SER A 287 -15.92 17.60 19.62
N ASP A 288 -15.40 18.48 18.75
CA ASP A 288 -16.03 18.89 17.48
C ASP A 288 -15.95 17.82 16.38
N TYR A 289 -15.20 16.74 16.61
CA TYR A 289 -14.89 15.74 15.60
C TYR A 289 -15.81 14.52 15.65
N ILE A 290 -16.40 14.23 14.49
CA ILE A 290 -17.03 12.96 14.15
C ILE A 290 -16.57 12.56 12.73
N ASN A 291 -16.36 11.27 12.51
CA ASN A 291 -16.03 10.75 11.18
C ASN A 291 -17.31 10.70 10.31
N ALA A 292 -17.66 11.85 9.72
CA ALA A 292 -18.81 12.02 8.84
C ALA A 292 -18.58 13.19 7.87
N ASN A 293 -19.14 13.10 6.66
CA ASN A 293 -19.15 14.16 5.64
C ASN A 293 -20.60 14.42 5.16
N TYR A 294 -20.89 15.63 4.69
CA TYR A 294 -22.18 16.03 4.12
C TYR A 294 -22.51 15.35 2.80
#